data_AF-A0A1B8G481-F1
#
_entry.id   AF-A0A1B8G481-F1
#
_cell.length_a   1.000
_cell.length_b   1.000
_cell.length_c   1.000
_cell.angle_alpha   90.00
_cell.angle_beta   90.00
_cell.angle_gamma   90.00
#
_symmetry.space_group_name_H-M   'P 1'
#
loop_
_entity.id
_entity.type
_entity.pdbx_description
1 polymer ?
#
loop_
_entity_poly.entity_id
_entity_poly.type
_entity_poly.pdbx_seq_one_letter_code
_entity_poly.pdbx_strand_id
1 'polypeptide(L)'
;MLYADDKGIIGASVEEVRAHFQSWVPQNLEARLRPDTKCTISDMSYLSVDSTPRYNYCLVVDEICLESGSHPEGLGPVVKLVCRDWECPWRSPEEKLQRVQLPFHDGITEYDEEDVGWMYMPLLFYMDKYENFHDWG
;
A
#
# COMPACT_ATOMS: atom_id res chain seq x y z
N MET A 1 0.96 14.39 0.31
CA MET A 1 0.21 13.31 0.98
C MET A 1 -1.26 13.63 0.77
N LEU A 2 -1.99 12.80 0.02
CA LEU A 2 -3.44 12.96 -0.13
C LEU A 2 -4.05 11.94 0.84
N TYR A 3 -4.61 12.43 1.93
CA TYR A 3 -5.49 11.66 2.80
C TYR A 3 -6.80 11.51 2.04
N ALA A 4 -6.96 10.39 1.34
CA ALA A 4 -8.25 10.03 0.78
C ALA A 4 -9.04 9.38 1.94
N ASP A 5 -9.82 10.20 2.65
CA ASP A 5 -10.94 9.72 3.46
C ASP A 5 -12.03 9.22 2.51
N ASP A 6 -11.74 8.14 1.79
CA ASP A 6 -12.76 7.46 1.03
C ASP A 6 -13.52 6.58 2.02
N LYS A 7 -14.66 7.12 2.47
CA LYS A 7 -15.59 6.44 3.40
C LYS A 7 -16.04 5.07 2.89
N GLY A 8 -15.88 4.78 1.59
CA GLY A 8 -16.15 3.48 1.00
C GLY A 8 -15.15 2.38 1.38
N ILE A 9 -14.03 2.71 2.04
CA ILE A 9 -12.93 1.78 2.36
C ILE A 9 -12.82 1.50 3.87
N ILE A 10 -13.73 2.05 4.69
CA ILE A 10 -13.74 1.80 6.14
C ILE A 10 -14.09 0.32 6.39
N GLY A 11 -13.15 -0.42 6.98
CA GLY A 11 -13.29 -1.86 7.25
C GLY A 11 -12.99 -2.77 6.06
N ALA A 12 -12.41 -2.23 4.98
CA ALA A 12 -12.01 -3.00 3.81
C ALA A 12 -10.75 -3.86 4.09
N SER A 13 -10.65 -5.01 3.42
CA SER A 13 -9.44 -5.83 3.43
C SER A 13 -8.29 -5.17 2.67
N VAL A 14 -7.06 -5.63 2.86
CA VAL A 14 -5.91 -5.13 2.10
C VAL A 14 -6.08 -5.34 0.59
N GLU A 15 -6.70 -6.45 0.17
CA GLU A 15 -7.01 -6.71 -1.23
C GLU A 15 -8.02 -5.69 -1.80
N GLU A 16 -9.05 -5.35 -1.05
CA GLU A 16 -10.03 -4.35 -1.45
C GLU A 16 -9.40 -2.95 -1.53
N VAL A 17 -8.55 -2.59 -0.57
CA VAL A 17 -7.74 -1.37 -0.61
C VAL A 17 -6.84 -1.35 -1.85
N ARG A 18 -6.16 -2.46 -2.13
CA ARG A 18 -5.25 -2.59 -3.28
C ARG A 18 -6.02 -2.45 -4.59
N ALA A 19 -7.16 -3.12 -4.73
CA ALA A 19 -8.01 -3.04 -5.91
C ALA A 19 -8.54 -1.61 -6.12
N HIS A 20 -9.00 -0.95 -5.05
CA HIS A 20 -9.38 0.45 -5.10
C HIS A 20 -8.21 1.32 -5.57
N PHE A 21 -7.03 1.14 -4.98
CA PHE A 21 -5.83 1.91 -5.32
C PHE A 21 -5.42 1.72 -6.79
N GLN A 22 -5.41 0.48 -7.28
CA GLN A 22 -5.17 0.15 -8.69
C GLN A 22 -6.14 0.88 -9.64
N SER A 23 -7.42 0.99 -9.26
CA SER A 23 -8.43 1.71 -10.05
C SER A 23 -8.27 3.23 -9.98
N TRP A 24 -7.82 3.76 -8.85
CA TRP A 24 -7.70 5.18 -8.57
C TRP A 24 -6.48 5.83 -9.23
N VAL A 25 -5.33 5.14 -9.23
CA VAL A 25 -4.06 5.67 -9.77
C VAL A 25 -4.18 6.21 -11.20
N PRO A 26 -4.70 5.45 -12.20
CA PRO A 26 -4.78 5.96 -13.57
C PRO A 26 -5.72 7.18 -13.67
N GLN A 27 -6.83 7.18 -12.94
CA GLN A 27 -7.78 8.30 -12.92
C GLN A 27 -7.14 9.56 -12.32
N ASN A 28 -6.39 9.40 -11.22
CA ASN A 28 -5.68 10.50 -10.57
C ASN A 28 -4.55 11.04 -11.44
N LEU A 29 -3.82 10.16 -12.13
CA LEU A 29 -2.76 10.55 -13.04
C LEU A 29 -3.32 11.43 -14.16
N GLU A 30 -4.31 10.92 -14.90
CA GLU A 30 -4.99 11.65 -15.98
C GLU A 30 -5.50 13.02 -15.53
N ALA A 31 -6.15 13.10 -14.36
CA ALA A 31 -6.66 14.37 -13.81
C ALA A 31 -5.56 15.40 -13.49
N ARG A 32 -4.30 14.97 -13.33
CA ARG A 32 -3.16 15.83 -12.99
C ARG A 32 -2.23 16.10 -14.18
N LEU A 33 -2.42 15.40 -15.30
CA LEU A 33 -1.67 15.67 -16.53
C LEU A 33 -2.09 17.01 -17.12
N ARG A 34 -1.15 17.65 -17.83
CA ARG A 34 -1.48 18.83 -18.63
C ARG A 34 -2.32 18.38 -19.85
N PRO A 35 -3.22 19.24 -20.38
CA PRO A 35 -4.16 18.88 -21.46
C PRO A 35 -3.52 18.24 -22.71
N ASP A 36 -2.25 18.51 -22.98
CA ASP A 36 -1.52 18.02 -24.15
C ASP A 36 -0.46 16.94 -23.82
N THR A 37 -0.45 16.46 -22.57
CA THR A 37 0.51 15.44 -22.12
C THR A 37 -0.21 14.11 -21.99
N LYS A 38 0.24 13.11 -22.76
CA LYS A 38 -0.09 11.71 -22.51
C LYS A 38 1.09 11.09 -21.78
N CYS A 39 0.85 10.56 -20.59
CA CYS A 39 1.88 9.91 -19.78
C CYS A 39 1.24 8.75 -19.04
N THR A 40 1.77 7.56 -19.26
CA THR A 40 1.38 6.34 -18.54
C THR A 40 2.21 6.18 -17.27
N ILE A 41 1.74 5.32 -16.37
CA ILE A 41 2.51 4.93 -15.17
C ILE A 41 3.87 4.33 -15.58
N SER A 42 3.92 3.56 -16.68
CA SER A 42 5.16 3.02 -17.24
C SER A 42 6.08 4.09 -17.83
N ASP A 43 5.55 5.19 -18.35
CA ASP A 43 6.38 6.31 -18.82
C ASP A 43 7.07 7.03 -17.65
N MET A 44 6.41 7.08 -16.50
CA MET A 44 6.99 7.62 -15.25
C MET A 44 8.08 6.69 -14.68
N SER A 45 7.95 5.36 -14.87
CA SER A 45 8.98 4.41 -14.40
C SER A 45 10.23 4.38 -15.27
N TYR A 46 10.13 4.66 -16.58
CA TYR A 46 11.26 4.57 -17.51
C TYR A 46 12.27 5.74 -17.40
N LEU A 47 11.87 6.86 -16.80
CA LEU A 47 12.72 8.05 -16.64
C LEU A 47 13.68 7.97 -15.43
N SER A 48 13.73 6.85 -14.71
CA SER A 48 14.76 6.50 -13.71
C SER A 48 15.14 7.57 -12.67
N VAL A 49 14.26 8.52 -12.35
CA VAL A 49 14.51 9.52 -11.28
C VAL A 49 13.37 9.64 -10.27
N ASP A 50 12.12 9.34 -10.60
CA ASP A 50 11.01 9.51 -9.63
C ASP A 50 9.78 8.72 -10.06
N SER A 51 9.78 7.39 -9.92
CA SER A 51 8.48 6.73 -9.72
C SER A 51 8.00 7.21 -8.35
N THR A 52 7.27 8.33 -8.30
CA THR A 52 6.86 8.91 -7.01
C THR A 52 6.20 7.80 -6.20
N PRO A 53 6.72 7.44 -5.01
CA PRO A 53 6.21 6.33 -4.22
C PRO A 53 4.69 6.38 -4.03
N ARG A 54 4.13 7.59 -4.11
CA ARG A 54 2.69 7.91 -4.20
C ARG A 54 1.85 7.01 -5.10
N TYR A 55 2.36 6.55 -6.24
CA TYR A 55 1.58 5.71 -7.17
C TYR A 55 1.88 4.23 -7.03
N ASN A 56 2.95 3.85 -6.33
CA ASN A 56 3.33 2.46 -6.12
C ASN A 56 2.84 1.95 -4.76
N TYR A 57 2.73 2.84 -3.78
CA TYR A 57 2.34 2.51 -2.42
C TYR A 57 1.23 3.44 -1.92
N CYS A 58 0.28 2.87 -1.18
CA CYS A 58 -0.67 3.64 -0.37
C CYS A 58 -0.43 3.40 1.12
N LEU A 59 -0.79 4.39 1.93
CA LEU A 59 -0.75 4.31 3.39
C LEU A 59 -2.17 4.10 3.91
N VAL A 60 -2.32 3.11 4.77
CA VAL A 60 -3.57 2.72 5.41
C VAL A 60 -3.42 2.89 6.92
N VAL A 61 -4.48 3.35 7.57
CA VAL A 61 -4.58 3.48 9.02
C VAL A 61 -5.74 2.60 9.48
N ASP A 62 -5.40 1.53 10.19
CA ASP A 62 -6.34 0.59 10.80
C ASP A 62 -6.28 0.66 12.34
N GLU A 63 -6.98 -0.26 13.00
CA GLU A 63 -7.03 -0.34 14.47
C GLU A 63 -5.64 -0.48 15.10
N ILE A 64 -4.75 -1.28 14.51
CA ILE A 64 -3.37 -1.47 15.00
C ILE A 64 -2.58 -0.16 14.90
N CYS A 65 -2.75 0.58 13.81
CA CYS A 65 -2.13 1.89 13.63
C CYS A 65 -2.60 2.87 14.73
N LEU A 66 -3.89 2.88 15.05
CA LEU A 66 -4.45 3.74 16.09
C LEU A 66 -3.96 3.35 17.49
N GLU A 67 -3.88 2.06 17.79
CA GLU A 67 -3.41 1.54 19.07
C GLU A 67 -1.91 1.82 19.30
N SER A 68 -1.11 1.80 18.24
CA SER A 68 0.33 2.01 18.31
C SER A 68 0.74 3.33 18.94
N GLY A 69 -0.08 4.38 18.82
CA GLY A 69 0.19 5.68 19.42
C GLY A 69 0.20 5.68 20.95
N SER A 70 -0.43 4.68 21.57
CA SER A 70 -0.47 4.51 23.02
C SER A 70 0.50 3.44 23.53
N HIS A 71 1.27 2.81 22.64
CA HIS A 71 2.14 1.69 22.99
C HIS A 71 3.46 2.21 23.59
N PRO A 72 3.77 1.95 24.88
CA PRO A 72 4.89 2.57 25.59
C PRO A 72 6.27 2.12 25.08
N GLU A 73 6.36 0.94 24.47
CA GLU A 73 7.60 0.38 23.91
C GLU A 73 7.72 0.62 22.39
N GLY A 74 6.72 1.24 21.77
CA GLY A 74 6.70 1.48 20.32
C GLY A 74 7.60 2.63 19.90
N LEU A 75 8.05 2.60 18.65
CA LEU A 75 8.75 3.73 18.01
C LEU A 75 7.81 4.91 17.67
N GLY A 76 6.67 5.03 18.33
CA GLY A 76 5.58 5.96 18.00
C GLY A 76 4.56 5.38 17.01
N PRO A 77 3.70 6.23 16.40
CA PRO A 77 2.61 5.76 15.56
C PRO A 77 3.12 5.04 14.31
N VAL A 78 2.48 3.93 13.98
CA VAL A 78 2.73 3.16 12.75
C VAL A 78 1.64 3.40 11.71
N VAL A 79 1.97 3.12 10.45
CA VAL A 79 1.05 3.08 9.32
C VAL A 79 1.23 1.77 8.58
N LYS A 80 0.17 1.27 7.95
CA LYS A 80 0.24 0.10 7.07
C LYS A 80 0.54 0.56 5.65
N LEU A 81 1.69 0.19 5.13
CA LEU A 81 2.10 0.44 3.75
C LEU A 81 1.60 -0.71 2.87
N VAL A 82 0.89 -0.42 1.79
CA VAL A 82 0.39 -1.43 0.84
C VAL A 82 0.96 -1.18 -0.55
N CYS A 83 1.55 -2.20 -1.15
CA CYS A 83 2.06 -2.17 -2.52
C CYS A 83 0.91 -2.39 -3.52
N ARG A 84 0.83 -1.52 -4.55
CA ARG A 84 -0.22 -1.52 -5.57
C ARG A 84 -0.25 -2.79 -6.40
N ASP A 85 0.90 -3.19 -6.93
CA ASP A 85 1.01 -4.25 -7.94
C ASP A 85 1.53 -5.55 -7.35
N TRP A 86 1.59 -5.66 -6.03
CA TRP A 86 2.01 -6.89 -5.40
C TRP A 86 1.00 -8.00 -5.69
N GLU A 87 1.51 -9.11 -6.20
CA GLU A 87 0.76 -10.33 -6.42
C GLU A 87 1.45 -11.48 -5.69
N CYS A 88 0.68 -12.23 -4.91
CA CYS A 88 1.19 -13.41 -4.24
C CYS A 88 1.69 -14.45 -5.28
N PRO A 89 3.01 -14.74 -5.35
CA PRO A 89 3.56 -15.56 -6.43
C PRO A 89 3.11 -17.03 -6.37
N TRP A 90 2.75 -17.49 -5.18
CA TRP A 90 2.42 -18.89 -4.87
C TRP A 90 0.92 -19.17 -4.76
N ARG A 91 0.05 -18.16 -4.94
CA ARG A 91 -1.39 -18.30 -4.68
C ARG A 91 -2.18 -18.47 -5.98
N SER A 92 -3.00 -19.53 -6.05
CA SER A 92 -3.93 -19.72 -7.15
C SER A 92 -5.04 -18.65 -7.13
N PRO A 93 -5.71 -18.38 -8.27
CA PRO A 93 -6.89 -17.51 -8.29
C PRO A 93 -8.01 -17.96 -7.34
N GLU A 94 -8.14 -19.26 -7.08
CA GLU A 94 -9.16 -19.77 -6.15
C GLU A 94 -8.79 -19.51 -4.68
N GLU A 95 -7.50 -19.62 -4.35
CA GLU A 95 -6.98 -19.33 -3.01
C GLU A 95 -7.05 -17.82 -2.68
N LYS A 96 -6.94 -16.95 -3.70
CA LYS A 96 -7.17 -15.49 -3.57
C LYS A 96 -8.60 -15.15 -3.13
N LEU A 97 -9.57 -16.03 -3.38
CA LEU A 97 -10.98 -15.84 -2.99
C LEU A 97 -11.26 -16.28 -1.55
N GLN A 98 -10.32 -16.96 -0.89
CA GLN A 98 -10.49 -17.36 0.50
C GLN A 98 -10.25 -16.16 1.42
N ARG A 99 -11.18 -15.93 2.34
CA ARG A 99 -11.01 -14.91 3.37
C ARG A 99 -9.82 -15.26 4.26
N VAL A 100 -9.08 -14.22 4.66
CA VAL A 100 -8.05 -14.27 5.69
C VAL A 100 -8.60 -15.02 6.90
N GLN A 101 -7.89 -16.06 7.33
CA GLN A 101 -8.29 -16.81 8.51
C GLN A 101 -7.89 -16.05 9.76
N LEU A 102 -8.82 -15.89 10.70
CA LEU A 102 -8.50 -15.42 12.05
C LEU A 102 -7.55 -16.45 12.70
N PRO A 103 -6.53 -16.03 13.45
CA PRO A 103 -6.32 -14.69 14.01
C PRO A 103 -5.42 -13.75 13.17
N PHE A 104 -5.14 -14.05 11.92
CA PHE A 104 -4.13 -13.31 11.15
C PHE A 104 -4.67 -11.96 10.66
N HIS A 105 -3.87 -10.90 10.82
CA HIS A 105 -4.20 -9.52 10.44
C HIS A 105 -3.89 -9.27 8.96
N ASP A 106 -4.50 -10.05 8.07
CA ASP A 106 -4.30 -10.06 6.60
C ASP A 106 -3.07 -10.84 6.11
N GLY A 107 -2.48 -11.68 6.97
CA GLY A 107 -1.54 -12.73 6.57
C GLY A 107 -2.29 -13.96 6.04
N ILE A 108 -1.65 -14.74 5.16
CA ILE A 108 -2.22 -16.02 4.70
C ILE A 108 -1.91 -17.10 5.73
N THR A 109 -0.72 -17.02 6.31
CA THR A 109 -0.18 -17.99 7.26
C THR A 109 0.18 -17.32 8.59
N GLU A 110 0.61 -18.13 9.56
CA GLU A 110 1.16 -17.65 10.83
C GLU A 110 2.62 -17.19 10.72
N TYR A 111 3.25 -17.33 9.55
CA TYR A 111 4.63 -16.91 9.34
C TYR A 111 4.69 -15.39 9.17
N ASP A 112 5.34 -14.72 10.11
CA ASP A 112 5.57 -13.29 10.14
C ASP A 112 6.52 -12.80 9.03
N GLU A 113 7.34 -13.71 8.48
CA GLU A 113 8.22 -13.46 7.33
C GLU A 113 7.49 -13.52 5.98
N GLU A 114 6.18 -13.81 5.95
CA GLU A 114 5.43 -13.89 4.71
C GLU A 114 5.37 -12.54 4.01
N ASP A 115 5.91 -12.45 2.78
CA ASP A 115 5.65 -11.31 1.93
C ASP A 115 4.19 -11.38 1.46
N VAL A 116 3.40 -10.41 1.90
CA VAL A 116 1.97 -10.24 1.56
C VAL A 116 1.72 -8.91 0.84
N GLY A 117 2.79 -8.24 0.40
CA GLY A 117 2.69 -6.98 -0.32
C GLY A 117 2.22 -5.81 0.52
N TRP A 118 2.34 -5.93 1.84
CA TRP A 118 2.08 -4.86 2.80
C TRP A 118 2.93 -5.06 4.05
N MET A 119 3.20 -3.99 4.79
CA MET A 119 3.87 -4.06 6.09
C MET A 119 3.43 -2.90 6.99
N TYR A 120 3.49 -3.10 8.32
CA TYR A 120 3.44 -1.97 9.25
C TYR A 120 4.81 -1.29 9.30
N MET A 121 4.79 0.03 9.35
CA MET A 121 5.99 0.85 9.38
C MET A 121 5.79 2.03 10.33
N PRO A 122 6.72 2.27 11.28
CA PRO A 122 6.77 3.50 12.04
C PRO A 122 6.74 4.73 11.13
N LEU A 123 5.86 5.69 11.42
CA LEU A 123 5.68 6.88 10.59
C LEU A 123 6.98 7.69 10.42
N LEU A 124 7.88 7.64 11.41
CA LEU A 124 9.19 8.29 11.35
C LEU A 124 10.11 7.73 10.26
N PHE A 125 9.92 6.47 9.84
CA PHE A 125 10.66 5.86 8.73
C PHE A 125 10.04 6.16 7.36
N TYR A 126 8.86 6.80 7.31
CA TYR A 126 8.20 7.06 6.02
C TYR A 126 9.04 7.92 5.09
N MET A 127 9.70 8.97 5.58
CA MET A 127 10.50 9.86 4.73
C MET A 127 11.73 9.15 4.19
N ASP A 128 12.43 8.40 5.05
CA ASP A 128 13.58 7.57 4.67
C ASP A 128 13.17 6.52 3.61
N LYS A 129 12.03 5.86 3.82
CA LYS A 129 11.50 4.91 2.84
C LYS A 129 11.03 5.58 1.56
N TYR A 130 10.45 6.78 1.64
CA TYR A 130 10.02 7.55 0.48
C TYR A 130 11.17 7.81 -0.49
N GLU A 131 12.37 8.07 0.02
CA GLU A 131 13.57 8.28 -0.79
C GLU A 131 14.17 6.97 -1.34
N ASN A 132 13.93 5.83 -0.67
CA ASN A 132 14.57 4.54 -0.98
C ASN A 132 13.60 3.46 -1.53
N PHE A 133 12.35 3.79 -1.86
CA PHE A 133 11.34 2.82 -2.34
C PHE A 133 11.67 2.18 -3.70
N HIS A 134 12.73 2.61 -4.38
CA HIS A 134 13.18 2.00 -5.63
C HIS A 134 13.83 0.62 -5.45
N ASP A 135 14.20 0.26 -4.21
CA ASP A 135 14.96 -0.96 -3.90
C ASP A 135 14.10 -2.13 -3.39
N TRP A 136 12.78 -1.99 -3.33
CA TRP A 136 11.85 -3.09 -3.01
C TRP A 136 11.25 -3.66 -4.30
N GLY A 137 12.02 -4.53 -4.96
CA GLY A 137 11.63 -5.27 -6.17
C GLY A 137 12.41 -6.58 -6.30
#